data_AF-A0A0F9BE29-F1
#
_entry.id   AF-A0A0F9BE29-F1
#
_cell.length_a   1.000
_cell.length_b   1.000
_cell.length_c   1.000
_cell.angle_alpha   90.00
_cell.angle_beta   90.00
_cell.angle_gamma   90.00
#
_symmetry.space_group_name_H-M   'P 1'
#
loop_
_entity.id
_entity.type
_entity.pdbx_description
1 polymer ?
#
loop_
_entity_poly.entity_id
_entity_poly.type
_entity_poly.pdbx_seq_one_letter_code
_entity_poly.pdbx_strand_id
1 'polypeptide(L)'
;ILNTLRTMTEVDKAVKFIKKYRKGLGRIRKEGRDAISRYITQQQCNMARLLYKDEIEERLEYLRIYYKSKKYTKDKELLRMIVRSGKGSSTAKAIKLAVELADIKRQGASLKELEKHFLSYYLILKSSSWKDYIDVTARYFRTSGLLTIHRSRINIAEPHGDIVEWILSCKWQLKKKGDYLEYLHNRTLPALPQDKTAYLWQTTEKTLRDVIKLSKATKVQIEPKAVKIDKDITDPLILRRQLLRLTNAKRELKEYEYMLLLHREANEIDKIIEYFDSIKHNDILGHRPTHFEWNVWRGFLAIDRLSKFPHECRNFDIDDDLQPRSYAPGGKPDMVFYYKDYILVVEVTLSTGETQYNTEHEPVPRHVVRVMGQEKGRDVYSLFIAPQIQINTAIHFYAMMTSVPYISS
;
A
#
# COMPACT_ATOMS: atom_id res chain seq x y z
N ILE A 1 14.90 5.85 -7.42
CA ILE A 1 15.32 7.22 -7.82
C ILE A 1 15.19 8.18 -6.66
N LEU A 2 14.00 8.43 -6.11
CA LEU A 2 13.87 9.38 -4.98
C LEU A 2 14.77 9.03 -3.80
N ASN A 3 14.82 7.74 -3.42
CA ASN A 3 15.65 7.26 -2.30
C ASN A 3 17.17 7.22 -2.61
N THR A 4 17.59 7.62 -3.81
CA THR A 4 19.01 7.63 -4.20
C THR A 4 19.55 9.04 -4.43
N LEU A 5 18.73 10.08 -4.21
CA LEU A 5 19.11 11.47 -4.40
C LEU A 5 19.87 11.99 -3.18
N ARG A 6 21.00 12.65 -3.42
CA ARG A 6 21.92 13.21 -2.43
C ARG A 6 22.13 14.71 -2.62
N THR A 7 21.81 15.25 -3.80
CA THR A 7 22.03 16.66 -4.16
C THR A 7 20.86 17.23 -4.96
N MET A 8 20.71 18.57 -4.98
CA MET A 8 19.69 19.24 -5.80
C MET A 8 19.90 19.03 -7.30
N THR A 9 21.15 18.94 -7.76
CA THR A 9 21.48 18.60 -9.15
C THR A 9 20.95 17.21 -9.55
N GLU A 10 20.90 16.27 -8.61
CA GLU A 10 20.31 14.95 -8.85
C GLU A 10 18.78 14.99 -8.91
N VAL A 11 18.13 15.93 -8.20
CA VAL A 11 16.68 16.16 -8.29
C VAL A 11 16.29 16.56 -9.71
N ASP A 12 17.01 17.52 -10.33
CA ASP A 12 16.73 17.93 -11.71
C ASP A 12 16.88 16.80 -12.71
N LYS A 13 17.92 15.96 -12.52
CA LYS A 13 18.13 14.75 -13.33
C LYS A 13 16.97 13.77 -13.15
N ALA A 14 16.51 13.57 -11.91
CA ALA A 14 15.37 12.72 -11.61
C ALA A 14 14.07 13.24 -12.25
N VAL A 15 13.82 14.55 -12.19
CA VAL A 15 12.65 15.18 -12.83
C VAL A 15 12.69 14.98 -14.35
N LYS A 16 13.85 15.20 -14.98
CA LYS A 16 14.03 14.95 -16.43
C LYS A 16 13.78 13.48 -16.77
N PHE A 17 14.30 12.55 -15.97
CA PHE A 17 14.04 11.12 -16.14
C PHE A 17 12.55 10.80 -16.03
N ILE A 18 11.85 11.30 -15.00
CA ILE A 18 10.42 11.05 -14.78
C ILE A 18 9.60 11.57 -15.97
N LYS A 19 9.91 12.78 -16.48
CA LYS A 19 9.25 13.33 -17.68
C LYS A 19 9.47 12.45 -18.91
N LYS A 20 10.70 12.00 -19.17
CA LYS A 20 11.03 11.09 -20.28
C LYS A 20 10.30 9.75 -20.14
N TYR A 21 10.33 9.17 -18.93
CA TYR A 21 9.66 7.92 -18.61
C TYR A 21 8.15 8.01 -18.90
N ARG A 22 7.48 9.06 -18.42
CA ARG A 22 6.05 9.31 -18.64
C ARG A 22 5.71 9.47 -20.12
N LYS A 23 6.54 10.20 -20.88
CA LYS A 23 6.36 10.37 -22.33
C LYS A 23 6.47 9.03 -23.07
N GLY A 24 7.45 8.20 -22.73
CA GLY A 24 7.60 6.86 -23.32
C GLY A 24 6.43 5.94 -22.93
N LEU A 25 6.03 5.95 -21.66
CA LEU A 25 4.88 5.18 -21.19
C LEU A 25 3.59 5.57 -21.91
N GLY A 26 3.36 6.86 -22.16
CA GLY A 26 2.20 7.36 -22.90
C GLY A 26 2.11 6.84 -24.34
N ARG A 27 3.26 6.60 -25.00
CA ARG A 27 3.31 6.03 -26.36
C ARG A 27 2.90 4.56 -26.34
N ILE A 28 3.44 3.79 -25.39
CA ILE A 28 3.26 2.34 -25.30
C ILE A 28 1.88 1.94 -24.77
N ARG A 29 1.15 2.86 -24.10
CA ARG A 29 -0.20 2.58 -23.59
C ARG A 29 -1.17 2.02 -24.64
N LYS A 30 -1.01 2.41 -25.91
CA LYS A 30 -1.86 1.94 -27.02
C LYS A 30 -1.54 0.49 -27.45
N GLU A 31 -0.40 -0.05 -27.06
CA GLU A 31 0.09 -1.39 -27.44
C GLU A 31 -0.35 -2.49 -26.45
N GLY A 32 -1.13 -2.13 -25.43
CA GLY A 32 -1.65 -3.07 -24.44
C GLY A 32 -0.73 -3.30 -23.23
N ARG A 33 -1.23 -4.09 -22.28
CA ARG A 33 -0.63 -4.25 -20.94
C ARG A 33 0.74 -4.95 -20.94
N ASP A 34 0.93 -5.94 -21.81
CA ASP A 34 2.21 -6.66 -21.88
C ASP A 34 3.34 -5.75 -22.38
N ALA A 35 3.05 -4.87 -23.34
CA ALA A 35 4.00 -3.89 -23.82
C ALA A 35 4.37 -2.88 -22.71
N ILE A 36 3.37 -2.42 -21.94
CA ILE A 36 3.58 -1.57 -20.76
C ILE A 36 4.49 -2.28 -19.74
N SER A 37 4.19 -3.52 -19.39
CA SER A 37 4.96 -4.30 -18.41
C SER A 37 6.42 -4.50 -18.84
N ARG A 38 6.65 -4.85 -20.11
CA ARG A 38 8.00 -4.96 -20.69
C ARG A 38 8.74 -3.63 -20.64
N TYR A 39 8.08 -2.53 -21.00
CA TYR A 39 8.68 -1.20 -20.92
C TYR A 39 9.08 -0.83 -19.50
N ILE A 40 8.19 -1.03 -18.52
CA ILE A 40 8.47 -0.75 -17.10
C ILE A 40 9.69 -1.56 -16.65
N THR A 41 9.68 -2.87 -16.91
CA THR A 41 10.76 -3.79 -16.55
C THR A 41 12.09 -3.34 -17.17
N GLN A 42 12.09 -2.96 -18.46
CA GLN A 42 13.27 -2.47 -19.14
C GLN A 42 13.80 -1.17 -18.52
N GLN A 43 12.92 -0.21 -18.22
CA GLN A 43 13.33 1.05 -17.58
C GLN A 43 13.90 0.81 -16.18
N GLN A 44 13.33 -0.13 -15.42
CA GLN A 44 13.85 -0.53 -14.12
C GLN A 44 15.22 -1.22 -14.25
N CYS A 45 15.41 -2.11 -15.22
CA CYS A 45 16.70 -2.75 -15.47
C CYS A 45 17.77 -1.74 -15.91
N ASN A 46 17.42 -0.78 -16.77
CA ASN A 46 18.32 0.31 -17.17
C ASN A 46 18.77 1.14 -15.96
N MET A 47 17.83 1.46 -15.06
CA MET A 47 18.14 2.18 -13.82
C MET A 47 19.01 1.32 -12.89
N ALA A 48 18.75 0.02 -12.79
CA ALA A 48 19.53 -0.88 -11.93
C ALA A 48 20.97 -0.98 -12.43
N ARG A 49 21.16 -1.03 -13.76
CA ARG A 49 22.49 -1.02 -14.37
C ARG A 49 23.27 0.25 -14.03
N LEU A 50 22.61 1.40 -13.95
CA LEU A 50 23.24 2.66 -13.56
C LEU A 50 23.57 2.69 -12.06
N LEU A 51 22.62 2.33 -11.20
CA LEU A 51 22.77 2.43 -9.74
C LEU A 51 23.73 1.40 -9.14
N TYR A 52 23.83 0.21 -9.75
CA TYR A 52 24.66 -0.89 -9.28
C TYR A 52 25.85 -1.15 -10.20
N LYS A 53 26.35 -0.11 -10.90
CA LYS A 53 27.44 -0.23 -11.88
C LYS A 53 28.67 -0.92 -11.28
N ASP A 54 29.15 -0.43 -10.14
CA ASP A 54 30.38 -0.94 -9.50
C ASP A 54 30.20 -2.41 -9.05
N GLU A 55 29.05 -2.73 -8.46
CA GLU A 55 28.67 -4.10 -8.07
C GLU A 55 28.56 -5.06 -9.27
N ILE A 56 28.17 -4.55 -10.44
CA ILE A 56 28.09 -5.31 -11.69
C ILE A 56 29.50 -5.54 -12.24
N GLU A 57 30.33 -4.51 -12.28
CA GLU A 57 31.71 -4.60 -12.76
C GLU A 57 32.53 -5.61 -11.97
N GLU A 58 32.44 -5.58 -10.63
CA GLU A 58 33.06 -6.56 -9.75
C GLU A 58 32.65 -8.01 -10.09
N ARG A 59 31.35 -8.26 -10.29
CA ARG A 59 30.83 -9.60 -10.61
C ARG A 59 31.16 -10.05 -12.01
N LEU A 60 31.22 -9.14 -12.98
CA LEU A 60 31.71 -9.45 -14.32
C LEU A 60 33.19 -9.85 -14.29
N GLU A 61 33.99 -9.27 -13.39
CA GLU A 61 35.37 -9.70 -13.20
C GLU A 61 35.46 -11.11 -12.60
N TYR A 62 34.64 -11.44 -11.60
CA TYR A 62 34.54 -12.82 -11.11
C TYR A 62 34.11 -13.80 -12.20
N LEU A 63 33.19 -13.39 -13.08
CA LEU A 63 32.73 -14.21 -14.20
C LEU A 63 33.85 -14.44 -15.23
N ARG A 64 34.71 -13.44 -15.49
CA ARG A 64 35.91 -13.59 -16.33
C ARG A 64 36.91 -14.57 -15.73
N ILE A 65 37.17 -14.48 -14.43
CA ILE A 65 38.06 -15.41 -13.71
C ILE A 65 37.48 -16.83 -13.78
N TYR A 66 36.17 -16.97 -13.54
CA TYR A 66 35.45 -18.23 -13.65
C TYR A 66 35.55 -18.82 -15.06
N TYR A 67 35.34 -18.02 -16.10
CA TYR A 67 35.40 -18.47 -17.49
C TYR A 67 36.78 -19.06 -17.84
N LYS A 68 37.87 -18.43 -17.39
CA LYS A 68 39.26 -18.87 -17.62
C LYS A 68 39.68 -20.05 -16.73
N SER A 69 38.96 -20.31 -15.65
CA SER A 69 39.33 -21.34 -14.67
C SER A 69 39.18 -22.76 -15.23
N LYS A 70 40.21 -23.59 -14.95
CA LYS A 70 40.25 -25.03 -15.21
C LYS A 70 40.05 -25.88 -13.93
N LYS A 71 39.85 -25.25 -12.76
CA LYS A 71 39.79 -25.93 -11.45
C LYS A 71 38.38 -25.89 -10.85
N TYR A 72 37.73 -27.06 -10.75
CA TYR A 72 36.34 -27.20 -10.31
C TYR A 72 36.05 -26.67 -8.89
N THR A 73 37.01 -26.77 -7.96
CA THR A 73 36.81 -26.31 -6.57
C THR A 73 36.72 -24.79 -6.44
N LYS A 74 37.55 -24.04 -7.20
CA LYS A 74 37.48 -22.56 -7.27
C LYS A 74 36.23 -22.07 -7.99
N ASP A 75 35.76 -22.85 -8.96
CA ASP A 75 34.57 -22.54 -9.76
C ASP A 75 33.31 -22.43 -8.88
N LYS A 76 33.17 -23.29 -7.86
CA LYS A 76 32.03 -23.26 -6.95
C LYS A 76 31.97 -21.98 -6.12
N GLU A 77 33.11 -21.49 -5.65
CA GLU A 77 33.19 -20.24 -4.88
C GLU A 77 32.93 -19.02 -5.76
N LEU A 78 33.55 -18.97 -6.94
CA LEU A 78 33.33 -17.89 -7.91
C LEU A 78 31.85 -17.80 -8.33
N LEU A 79 31.22 -18.94 -8.65
CA LEU A 79 29.79 -18.98 -8.96
C LEU A 79 28.95 -18.43 -7.81
N ARG A 80 29.26 -18.79 -6.56
CA ARG A 80 28.57 -18.23 -5.38
C ARG A 80 28.71 -16.73 -5.30
N MET A 81 29.90 -16.17 -5.56
CA MET A 81 30.12 -14.71 -5.55
C MET A 81 29.35 -14.00 -6.67
N ILE A 82 29.32 -14.59 -7.87
CA ILE A 82 28.60 -14.05 -9.05
C ILE A 82 27.09 -14.00 -8.79
N VAL A 83 26.49 -15.08 -8.29
CA VAL A 83 25.02 -15.19 -8.15
C VAL A 83 24.46 -14.63 -6.84
N ARG A 84 25.34 -14.25 -5.89
CA ARG A 84 24.96 -13.82 -4.54
C ARG A 84 23.98 -12.65 -4.57
N SER A 85 22.84 -12.85 -3.93
CA SER A 85 21.84 -11.82 -3.64
C SER A 85 22.01 -11.24 -2.23
N GLY A 86 21.16 -10.28 -1.84
CA GLY A 86 21.10 -9.81 -0.45
C GLY A 86 20.74 -10.92 0.56
N LYS A 87 20.08 -11.99 0.12
CA LYS A 87 19.79 -13.19 0.93
C LYS A 87 20.85 -14.30 0.78
N GLY A 88 22.01 -13.96 0.22
CA GLY A 88 23.07 -14.92 -0.08
C GLY A 88 22.90 -15.64 -1.42
N SER A 89 23.68 -16.71 -1.61
CA SER A 89 23.74 -17.53 -2.83
C SER A 89 22.92 -18.83 -2.75
N SER A 90 22.30 -19.11 -1.59
CA SER A 90 21.51 -20.33 -1.35
C SER A 90 20.05 -20.22 -1.77
N THR A 91 19.63 -19.10 -2.35
CA THR A 91 18.26 -18.96 -2.85
C THR A 91 18.05 -19.83 -4.09
N ALA A 92 16.83 -20.36 -4.29
CA ALA A 92 16.52 -21.22 -5.44
C ALA A 92 16.89 -20.56 -6.80
N LYS A 93 16.64 -19.26 -6.95
CA LYS A 93 16.99 -18.51 -8.16
C LYS A 93 18.51 -18.37 -8.36
N ALA A 94 19.26 -18.15 -7.28
CA ALA A 94 20.72 -18.06 -7.33
C ALA A 94 21.36 -19.41 -7.68
N ILE A 95 20.87 -20.49 -7.05
CA ILE A 95 21.30 -21.86 -7.34
C ILE A 95 21.01 -22.20 -8.81
N LYS A 96 19.79 -21.90 -9.29
CA LYS A 96 19.41 -22.11 -10.69
C LYS A 96 20.35 -21.38 -11.65
N LEU A 97 20.63 -20.10 -11.42
CA LEU A 97 21.57 -19.36 -12.28
C LEU A 97 22.98 -19.98 -12.24
N ALA A 98 23.46 -20.39 -11.07
CA ALA A 98 24.80 -20.97 -10.95
C ALA A 98 24.93 -22.27 -11.76
N VAL A 99 23.89 -23.11 -11.76
CA VAL A 99 23.81 -24.32 -12.59
C VAL A 99 23.76 -23.94 -14.07
N GLU A 100 22.90 -23.00 -14.46
CA GLU A 100 22.79 -22.52 -15.84
C GLU A 100 24.13 -21.99 -16.38
N LEU A 101 24.84 -21.14 -15.63
CA LEU A 101 26.15 -20.62 -16.04
C LEU A 101 27.20 -21.73 -16.19
N ALA A 102 27.15 -22.76 -15.34
CA ALA A 102 28.06 -23.90 -15.43
C ALA A 102 27.77 -24.78 -16.65
N ASP A 103 26.48 -25.00 -16.96
CA ASP A 103 26.07 -25.78 -18.13
C ASP A 103 26.42 -25.04 -19.43
N ILE A 104 26.13 -23.73 -19.50
CA ILE A 104 26.47 -22.86 -20.63
C ILE A 104 27.99 -22.86 -20.88
N LYS A 105 28.82 -22.74 -19.83
CA LYS A 105 30.28 -22.86 -19.95
C LYS A 105 30.71 -24.22 -20.50
N ARG A 106 30.11 -25.31 -20.01
CA ARG A 106 30.40 -26.68 -20.49
C ARG A 106 30.04 -26.89 -21.96
N GLN A 107 29.01 -26.21 -22.44
CA GLN A 107 28.60 -26.24 -23.85
C GLN A 107 29.51 -25.40 -24.78
N GLY A 108 30.57 -24.77 -24.25
CA GLY A 108 31.52 -24.00 -25.06
C GLY A 108 31.03 -22.60 -25.45
N ALA A 109 30.01 -22.09 -24.76
CA ALA A 109 29.48 -20.75 -25.01
C ALA A 109 30.51 -19.64 -24.72
N SER A 110 30.33 -18.50 -25.38
CA SER A 110 31.23 -17.35 -25.22
C SER A 110 31.06 -16.66 -23.87
N LEU A 111 32.11 -15.97 -23.37
CA LEU A 111 32.01 -15.12 -22.18
C LEU A 111 30.85 -14.11 -22.27
N LYS A 112 30.63 -13.51 -23.45
CA LYS A 112 29.52 -12.55 -23.66
C LYS A 112 28.14 -13.17 -23.39
N GLU A 113 27.99 -14.45 -23.67
CA GLU A 113 26.74 -15.18 -23.41
C GLU A 113 26.52 -15.40 -21.92
N LEU A 114 27.56 -15.81 -21.19
CA LEU A 114 27.51 -15.89 -19.73
C LEU A 114 27.20 -14.52 -19.10
N GLU A 115 27.85 -13.44 -19.57
CA GLU A 115 27.61 -12.08 -19.11
C GLU A 115 26.14 -11.68 -19.32
N LYS A 116 25.55 -12.03 -20.47
CA LYS A 116 24.13 -11.77 -20.78
C LYS A 116 23.20 -12.50 -19.80
N HIS A 117 23.43 -13.77 -19.53
CA HIS A 117 22.63 -14.55 -18.57
C HIS A 117 22.73 -13.98 -17.16
N PHE A 118 23.94 -13.67 -16.71
CA PHE A 118 24.18 -13.01 -15.43
C PHE A 118 23.43 -11.66 -15.34
N LEU A 119 23.59 -10.79 -16.34
CA LEU A 119 22.97 -9.46 -16.34
C LEU A 119 21.44 -9.54 -16.36
N SER A 120 20.85 -10.45 -17.16
CA SER A 120 19.40 -10.65 -17.18
C SER A 120 18.87 -11.06 -15.81
N TYR A 121 19.54 -11.99 -15.12
CA TYR A 121 19.17 -12.35 -13.75
C TYR A 121 19.36 -11.18 -12.77
N TYR A 122 20.55 -10.58 -12.78
CA TYR A 122 20.98 -9.65 -11.74
C TYR A 122 20.21 -8.33 -11.78
N LEU A 123 19.94 -7.80 -12.98
CA LEU A 123 19.17 -6.57 -13.15
C LEU A 123 17.71 -6.77 -12.74
N ILE A 124 17.10 -7.93 -13.06
CA ILE A 124 15.75 -8.28 -12.62
C ILE A 124 15.71 -8.44 -11.09
N LEU A 125 16.69 -9.13 -10.52
CA LEU A 125 16.80 -9.31 -9.06
C LEU A 125 16.84 -7.95 -8.34
N LYS A 126 17.76 -7.06 -8.74
CA LYS A 126 17.90 -5.75 -8.11
C LYS A 126 16.66 -4.87 -8.33
N SER A 127 16.16 -4.78 -9.56
CA SER A 127 14.97 -3.97 -9.84
C SER A 127 13.71 -4.45 -9.13
N SER A 128 13.51 -5.76 -9.03
CA SER A 128 12.34 -6.33 -8.36
C SER A 128 12.32 -6.03 -6.86
N SER A 129 13.50 -5.98 -6.21
CA SER A 129 13.61 -5.63 -4.79
C SER A 129 13.12 -4.22 -4.45
N TRP A 130 13.08 -3.31 -5.43
CA TRP A 130 12.58 -1.95 -5.21
C TRP A 130 11.09 -1.89 -4.92
N LYS A 131 10.30 -2.90 -5.31
CA LYS A 131 8.87 -2.95 -5.04
C LYS A 131 8.57 -2.90 -3.54
N ASP A 132 9.38 -3.59 -2.74
CA ASP A 132 9.23 -3.61 -1.28
C ASP A 132 9.49 -2.22 -0.68
N TYR A 133 10.54 -1.53 -1.13
CA TYR A 133 10.84 -0.15 -0.71
C TYR A 133 9.77 0.84 -1.17
N ILE A 134 9.22 0.64 -2.36
CA ILE A 134 8.15 1.47 -2.94
C ILE A 134 6.88 1.32 -2.11
N ASP A 135 6.52 0.10 -1.71
CA ASP A 135 5.38 -0.16 -0.81
C ASP A 135 5.56 0.48 0.57
N VAL A 136 6.73 0.31 1.19
CA VAL A 136 7.03 0.96 2.48
C VAL A 136 6.96 2.48 2.33
N THR A 137 7.57 3.05 1.29
CA THR A 137 7.55 4.50 1.03
C THR A 137 6.12 5.01 0.88
N ALA A 138 5.28 4.27 0.14
CA ALA A 138 3.87 4.58 -0.03
C ALA A 138 3.11 4.63 1.30
N ARG A 139 3.36 3.67 2.20
CA ARG A 139 2.79 3.65 3.55
C ARG A 139 3.22 4.86 4.37
N TYR A 140 4.52 5.17 4.41
CA TYR A 140 5.02 6.33 5.16
C TYR A 140 4.49 7.67 4.62
N PHE A 141 4.31 7.78 3.29
CA PHE A 141 3.66 8.94 2.68
C PHE A 141 2.23 9.12 3.18
N ARG A 142 1.41 8.05 3.16
CA ARG A 142 0.05 8.08 3.72
C ARG A 142 0.05 8.39 5.22
N THR A 143 0.97 7.81 5.99
CA THR A 143 1.10 8.06 7.44
C THR A 143 1.42 9.53 7.75
N SER A 144 2.14 10.23 6.87
CA SER A 144 2.43 11.65 7.06
C SER A 144 1.20 12.56 6.98
N GLY A 145 0.10 12.09 6.37
CA GLY A 145 -1.09 12.90 6.07
C GLY A 145 -0.90 13.87 4.90
N LEU A 146 0.31 14.31 4.57
CA LEU A 146 0.57 15.29 3.51
C LEU A 146 0.40 14.74 2.09
N LEU A 147 0.56 13.43 1.93
CA LEU A 147 0.52 12.75 0.64
C LEU A 147 -0.48 11.61 0.69
N THR A 148 -1.32 11.52 -0.34
CA THR A 148 -2.19 10.36 -0.59
C THR A 148 -1.72 9.61 -1.85
N ILE A 149 -2.29 8.43 -2.08
CA ILE A 149 -1.97 7.59 -3.23
C ILE A 149 -3.25 7.09 -3.87
N HIS A 150 -3.50 7.55 -5.09
CA HIS A 150 -4.58 7.07 -5.94
C HIS A 150 -4.04 6.08 -6.98
N ARG A 151 -4.46 4.82 -6.87
CA ARG A 151 -3.95 3.69 -7.68
C ARG A 151 -2.43 3.65 -7.66
N SER A 152 -1.76 4.09 -8.70
CA SER A 152 -0.31 4.08 -8.86
C SER A 152 0.34 5.47 -8.82
N ARG A 153 -0.38 6.49 -8.32
CA ARG A 153 0.05 7.90 -8.33
C ARG A 153 0.12 8.45 -6.92
N ILE A 154 1.18 9.21 -6.65
CA ILE A 154 1.32 9.99 -5.42
C ILE A 154 0.72 11.37 -5.68
N ASN A 155 -0.12 11.81 -4.76
CA ASN A 155 -0.82 13.08 -4.79
C ASN A 155 -0.58 13.83 -3.49
N ILE A 156 -0.66 15.15 -3.53
CA ILE A 156 -0.78 15.95 -2.31
C ILE A 156 -2.20 15.72 -1.77
N ALA A 157 -2.31 15.42 -0.49
CA ALA A 157 -3.61 15.25 0.16
C ALA A 157 -4.34 16.59 0.14
N GLU A 158 -5.61 16.58 -0.29
CA GLU A 158 -6.42 17.80 -0.45
C GLU A 158 -6.40 18.71 0.80
N PRO A 159 -6.49 18.18 2.04
CA PRO A 159 -6.53 19.03 3.24
C PRO A 159 -5.22 19.75 3.59
N HIS A 160 -4.09 19.37 2.97
CA HIS A 160 -2.75 19.78 3.40
C HIS A 160 -1.94 20.51 2.32
N GLY A 161 -2.59 20.97 1.26
CA GLY A 161 -1.92 21.67 0.15
C GLY A 161 -1.14 22.91 0.61
N ASP A 162 -1.71 23.68 1.53
CA ASP A 162 -1.09 24.87 2.14
C ASP A 162 0.17 24.54 2.95
N ILE A 163 0.17 23.46 3.72
CA ILE A 163 1.35 22.98 4.46
C ILE A 163 2.44 22.56 3.47
N VAL A 164 2.08 21.84 2.40
CA VAL A 164 3.05 21.41 1.38
C VAL A 164 3.64 22.62 0.66
N GLU A 165 2.82 23.59 0.26
CA GLU A 165 3.29 24.86 -0.33
C GLU A 165 4.24 25.60 0.62
N TRP A 166 3.91 25.65 1.91
CA TRP A 166 4.80 26.24 2.92
C TRP A 166 6.14 25.49 2.99
N ILE A 167 6.13 24.16 3.08
CA ILE A 167 7.35 23.32 3.11
C ILE A 167 8.22 23.60 1.86
N LEU A 168 7.61 23.72 0.69
CA LEU A 168 8.31 23.98 -0.57
C LEU A 168 8.85 25.42 -0.67
N SER A 169 8.20 26.38 0.01
CA SER A 169 8.66 27.77 0.07
C SER A 169 9.88 27.97 0.97
N CYS A 170 10.11 27.05 1.91
CA CYS A 170 11.22 27.15 2.85
C CYS A 170 12.59 26.94 2.15
N LYS A 171 13.56 27.78 2.50
CA LYS A 171 14.97 27.57 2.14
C LYS A 171 15.62 26.62 3.14
N TRP A 172 15.61 25.33 2.82
CA TRP A 172 16.22 24.28 3.66
C TRP A 172 17.74 24.38 3.67
N GLN A 173 18.34 24.35 4.86
CA GLN A 173 19.79 24.33 5.04
C GLN A 173 20.26 22.98 5.55
N LEU A 174 21.29 22.42 4.92
CA LEU A 174 21.93 21.20 5.38
C LEU A 174 22.62 21.44 6.73
N LYS A 175 22.29 20.63 7.73
CA LYS A 175 22.92 20.69 9.05
C LYS A 175 24.30 20.02 9.00
N LYS A 176 25.26 20.59 9.74
CA LYS A 176 26.60 20.00 9.91
C LYS A 176 26.49 18.71 10.72
N LYS A 177 27.48 17.82 10.58
CA LYS A 177 27.47 16.50 11.22
C LYS A 177 27.30 16.55 12.74
N GLY A 178 27.90 17.53 13.42
CA GLY A 178 27.79 17.71 14.87
C GLY A 178 26.38 18.06 15.34
N ASP A 179 25.69 18.93 14.59
CA ASP A 179 24.38 19.47 14.96
C ASP A 179 23.21 18.63 14.42
N TYR A 180 23.50 17.64 13.56
CA TYR A 180 22.48 16.89 12.84
C TYR A 180 21.54 16.09 13.76
N LEU A 181 22.09 15.37 14.75
CA LEU A 181 21.28 14.54 15.65
C LEU A 181 20.42 15.39 16.57
N GLU A 182 20.95 16.50 17.07
CA GLU A 182 20.20 17.45 17.89
C GLU A 182 19.03 18.04 17.09
N TYR A 183 19.28 18.44 15.84
CA TYR A 183 18.22 18.91 14.94
C TYR A 183 17.19 17.81 14.63
N LEU A 184 17.63 16.59 14.32
CA LEU A 184 16.76 15.47 13.93
C LEU A 184 15.84 15.03 15.07
N HIS A 185 16.31 15.03 16.31
CA HIS A 185 15.52 14.64 17.47
C HIS A 185 14.67 15.78 18.05
N ASN A 186 14.80 17.00 17.52
CA ASN A 186 14.04 18.14 18.00
C ASN A 186 12.61 18.13 17.43
N ARG A 187 11.66 17.71 18.25
CA ARG A 187 10.22 17.66 17.91
C ARG A 187 9.53 19.01 17.68
N THR A 188 10.19 20.14 17.97
CA THR A 188 9.64 21.48 17.72
C THR A 188 10.25 22.15 16.49
N LEU A 189 11.18 21.47 15.80
CA LEU A 189 11.80 21.96 14.58
C LEU A 189 11.51 21.01 13.39
N PRO A 190 11.34 21.57 12.18
CA PRO A 190 11.04 22.99 11.92
C PRO A 190 9.68 23.39 12.52
N ALA A 191 9.53 24.65 12.94
CA ALA A 191 8.23 25.15 13.40
C ALA A 191 7.27 25.26 12.19
N LEU A 192 6.25 24.41 12.17
CA LEU A 192 5.29 24.27 11.07
C LEU A 192 4.12 25.24 11.25
N PRO A 193 3.36 25.55 10.17
CA PRO A 193 2.13 26.33 10.27
C PRO A 193 1.18 25.78 11.35
N GLN A 194 1.02 24.44 11.41
CA GLN A 194 0.18 23.77 12.39
C GLN A 194 0.68 23.81 13.85
N ASP A 195 1.86 24.38 14.13
CA ASP A 195 2.30 24.68 15.49
C ASP A 195 1.71 26.00 16.01
N LYS A 196 1.15 26.84 15.13
CA LYS A 196 0.61 28.16 15.48
C LYS A 196 -0.88 28.08 15.81
N THR A 197 -1.26 28.64 16.95
CA THR A 197 -2.66 28.76 17.42
C THR A 197 -3.60 29.36 16.36
N ALA A 198 -3.16 30.42 15.66
CA ALA A 198 -3.95 31.06 14.61
C ALA A 198 -4.28 30.12 13.44
N TYR A 199 -3.31 29.31 13.00
CA TYR A 199 -3.51 28.32 11.94
C TYR A 199 -4.50 27.23 12.37
N LEU A 200 -4.32 26.72 13.60
CA LEU A 200 -5.19 25.69 14.16
C LEU A 200 -6.63 26.20 14.27
N TRP A 201 -6.83 27.44 14.72
CA TRP A 201 -8.15 28.08 14.77
C TRP A 201 -8.80 28.17 13.39
N GLN A 202 -8.11 28.74 12.41
CA GLN A 202 -8.62 28.88 11.05
C GLN A 202 -9.00 27.53 10.44
N THR A 203 -8.15 26.51 10.64
CA THR A 203 -8.38 25.15 10.13
C THR A 203 -9.56 24.47 10.85
N THR A 204 -9.69 24.67 12.16
CA THR A 204 -10.79 24.14 12.96
C THR A 204 -12.13 24.75 12.53
N GLU A 205 -12.20 26.07 12.34
CA GLU A 205 -13.41 26.74 11.83
C GLU A 205 -13.78 26.30 10.42
N LYS A 206 -12.80 26.17 9.53
CA LYS A 206 -13.02 25.65 8.17
C LYS A 206 -13.58 24.23 8.21
N THR A 207 -12.96 23.35 9.00
CA THR A 207 -13.38 21.94 9.13
C THR A 207 -14.78 21.84 9.73
N LEU A 208 -15.10 22.66 10.74
CA LEU A 208 -16.44 22.75 11.31
C LEU A 208 -17.49 23.14 10.26
N ARG A 209 -17.21 24.14 9.42
CA ARG A 209 -18.11 24.52 8.33
C ARG A 209 -18.34 23.38 7.34
N ASP A 210 -17.28 22.66 6.97
CA ASP A 210 -17.38 21.49 6.09
C ASP A 210 -18.23 20.39 6.72
N VAL A 211 -18.03 20.10 8.01
CA VAL A 211 -18.81 19.12 8.78
C VAL A 211 -20.29 19.48 8.80
N ILE A 212 -20.62 20.75 9.08
CA ILE A 212 -22.02 21.23 9.09
C ILE A 212 -22.63 21.11 7.69
N LYS A 213 -21.88 21.45 6.64
CA LYS A 213 -22.34 21.33 5.25
C LYS A 213 -22.62 19.87 4.88
N LEU A 214 -21.70 18.96 5.19
CA LEU A 214 -21.83 17.53 4.93
C LEU A 214 -22.98 16.91 5.73
N SER A 215 -23.13 17.27 7.01
CA SER A 215 -24.25 16.85 7.85
C SER A 215 -25.60 17.19 7.22
N LYS A 216 -25.75 18.42 6.71
CA LYS A 216 -26.98 18.86 6.02
C LYS A 216 -27.20 18.09 4.71
N ALA A 217 -26.16 17.91 3.90
CA ALA A 217 -26.25 17.20 2.62
C ALA A 217 -26.62 15.71 2.79
N THR A 218 -26.07 15.07 3.83
CA THR A 218 -26.30 13.66 4.16
C THR A 218 -27.56 13.42 4.99
N LYS A 219 -28.12 14.48 5.60
CA LYS A 219 -29.19 14.41 6.61
C LYS A 219 -28.82 13.61 7.86
N VAL A 220 -27.52 13.44 8.12
CA VAL A 220 -26.99 12.76 9.30
C VAL A 220 -26.81 13.78 10.42
N GLN A 221 -27.43 13.52 11.57
CA GLN A 221 -27.21 14.33 12.76
C GLN A 221 -25.86 13.99 13.37
N ILE A 222 -25.09 15.02 13.73
CA ILE A 222 -23.79 14.88 14.38
C ILE A 222 -23.95 15.29 15.84
N GLU A 223 -23.27 14.57 16.74
CA GLU A 223 -23.27 14.93 18.15
C GLU A 223 -22.83 16.39 18.39
N PRO A 224 -23.57 17.17 19.20
CA PRO A 224 -23.23 18.57 19.49
C PRO A 224 -21.83 18.77 20.08
N LYS A 225 -21.30 17.77 20.81
CA LYS A 225 -19.95 17.82 21.41
C LYS A 225 -18.83 17.79 20.37
N ALA A 226 -19.07 17.23 19.19
CA ALA A 226 -18.11 17.27 18.09
C ALA A 226 -18.07 18.66 17.42
N VAL A 227 -19.14 19.44 17.54
CA VAL A 227 -19.40 20.68 16.78
C VAL A 227 -19.13 21.95 17.61
N LYS A 228 -19.18 21.88 18.95
CA LYS A 228 -18.88 23.03 19.83
C LYS A 228 -17.38 23.28 19.90
N ILE A 229 -16.96 24.45 19.42
CA ILE A 229 -15.60 24.96 19.64
C ILE A 229 -15.69 26.10 20.66
N ASP A 230 -14.95 25.96 21.76
CA ASP A 230 -14.80 27.00 22.76
C ASP A 230 -13.81 28.06 22.25
N LYS A 231 -14.31 29.26 21.92
CA LYS A 231 -13.56 30.35 21.29
C LYS A 231 -12.42 30.90 22.15
N ASP A 232 -12.41 30.58 23.44
CA ASP A 232 -11.40 31.08 24.38
C ASP A 232 -10.18 30.15 24.49
N ILE A 233 -10.14 29.04 23.72
CA ILE A 233 -9.00 28.13 23.71
C ILE A 233 -7.77 28.80 23.07
N THR A 234 -6.73 28.96 23.89
CA THR A 234 -5.43 29.49 23.47
C THR A 234 -4.34 28.41 23.35
N ASP A 235 -4.54 27.25 23.98
CA ASP A 235 -3.61 26.12 23.96
C ASP A 235 -3.65 25.35 22.61
N PRO A 236 -2.55 25.30 21.85
CA PRO A 236 -2.45 24.52 20.60
C PRO A 236 -2.81 23.03 20.75
N LEU A 237 -2.52 22.40 21.89
CA LEU A 237 -2.79 20.97 22.10
C LEU A 237 -4.30 20.70 22.19
N ILE A 238 -5.04 21.59 22.84
CA ILE A 238 -6.49 21.49 22.94
C ILE A 238 -7.13 21.67 21.55
N LEU A 239 -6.68 22.67 20.79
CA LEU A 239 -7.15 22.89 19.41
C LEU A 239 -6.84 21.70 18.50
N ARG A 240 -5.64 21.11 18.58
CA ARG A 240 -5.29 19.90 17.82
C ARG A 240 -6.23 18.74 18.11
N ARG A 241 -6.56 18.53 19.39
CA ARG A 241 -7.50 17.47 19.79
C ARG A 241 -8.90 17.73 19.24
N GLN A 242 -9.36 18.97 19.25
CA GLN A 242 -10.64 19.35 18.67
C GLN A 242 -10.65 19.18 17.14
N LEU A 243 -9.62 19.68 16.47
CA LEU A 243 -9.44 19.51 15.02
C LEU A 243 -9.45 18.02 14.64
N LEU A 244 -8.74 17.17 15.38
CA LEU A 244 -8.74 15.72 15.14
C LEU A 244 -10.14 15.11 15.23
N ARG A 245 -10.94 15.51 16.23
CA ARG A 245 -12.34 15.05 16.37
C ARG A 245 -13.21 15.50 15.20
N LEU A 246 -13.07 16.76 14.79
CA LEU A 246 -13.78 17.32 13.64
C LEU A 246 -13.38 16.64 12.33
N THR A 247 -12.09 16.37 12.13
CA THR A 247 -11.59 15.65 10.95
C THR A 247 -12.13 14.22 10.91
N ASN A 248 -12.17 13.51 12.04
CA ASN A 248 -12.79 12.19 12.12
C ASN A 248 -14.28 12.25 11.76
N ALA A 249 -15.05 13.15 12.36
CA ALA A 249 -16.46 13.33 12.03
C ALA A 249 -16.67 13.69 10.55
N LYS A 250 -15.81 14.56 9.98
CA LYS A 250 -15.83 14.91 8.55
C LYS A 250 -15.63 13.66 7.69
N ARG A 251 -14.66 12.81 8.03
CA ARG A 251 -14.37 11.57 7.29
C ARG A 251 -15.54 10.60 7.37
N GLU A 252 -16.12 10.40 8.54
CA GLU A 252 -17.28 9.52 8.75
C GLU A 252 -18.49 9.96 7.89
N LEU A 253 -18.74 11.28 7.80
CA LEU A 253 -19.76 11.82 6.90
C LEU A 253 -19.40 11.66 5.43
N LYS A 254 -18.14 11.85 5.03
CA LYS A 254 -17.67 11.62 3.66
C LYS A 254 -17.89 10.17 3.25
N GLU A 255 -17.65 9.20 4.13
CA GLU A 255 -17.93 7.79 3.86
C GLU A 255 -19.43 7.55 3.65
N TYR A 256 -20.29 8.18 4.45
CA TYR A 256 -21.74 8.09 4.28
C TYR A 256 -22.22 8.79 3.00
N GLU A 257 -21.72 9.98 2.69
CA GLU A 257 -21.99 10.68 1.42
C GLU A 257 -21.56 9.83 0.22
N TYR A 258 -20.41 9.16 0.31
CA TYR A 258 -19.93 8.25 -0.71
C TYR A 258 -20.85 7.05 -0.91
N MET A 259 -21.37 6.44 0.16
CA MET A 259 -22.39 5.40 0.08
C MET A 259 -23.66 5.91 -0.63
N LEU A 260 -24.14 7.12 -0.30
CA LEU A 260 -25.29 7.73 -0.97
C LEU A 260 -25.03 8.00 -2.46
N LEU A 261 -23.80 8.38 -2.83
CA LEU A 261 -23.38 8.57 -4.21
C LEU A 261 -23.43 7.26 -4.99
N LEU A 262 -22.93 6.16 -4.41
CA LEU A 262 -22.96 4.82 -5.02
C LEU A 262 -24.37 4.36 -5.36
N HIS A 263 -25.36 4.67 -4.52
CA HIS A 263 -26.76 4.34 -4.78
C HIS A 263 -27.42 5.21 -5.87
N ARG A 264 -26.78 6.31 -6.28
CA ARG A 264 -27.34 7.26 -7.27
C ARG A 264 -26.63 7.17 -8.62
N GLU A 265 -25.34 6.84 -8.63
CA GLU A 265 -24.49 6.93 -9.81
C GLU A 265 -23.89 5.56 -10.18
N ALA A 266 -24.47 4.91 -11.19
CA ALA A 266 -24.00 3.61 -11.68
C ALA A 266 -22.52 3.63 -12.12
N ASN A 267 -22.05 4.75 -12.67
CA ASN A 267 -20.64 4.92 -13.08
C ASN A 267 -19.66 4.79 -11.91
N GLU A 268 -20.07 5.04 -10.66
CA GLU A 268 -19.21 4.83 -9.49
C GLU A 268 -19.03 3.33 -9.18
N ILE A 269 -20.03 2.51 -9.53
CA ILE A 269 -19.96 1.04 -9.43
C ILE A 269 -18.98 0.49 -10.46
N ASP A 270 -19.00 1.01 -11.69
CA ASP A 270 -18.04 0.63 -12.73
C ASP A 270 -16.60 0.89 -12.26
N LYS A 271 -16.35 2.01 -11.59
CA LYS A 271 -15.03 2.31 -10.99
C LYS A 271 -14.61 1.30 -9.92
N ILE A 272 -15.54 0.68 -9.19
CA ILE A 272 -15.24 -0.40 -8.23
C ILE A 272 -14.86 -1.67 -9.00
N ILE A 273 -15.63 -2.03 -10.02
CA ILE A 273 -15.38 -3.22 -10.86
C ILE A 273 -14.00 -3.12 -11.54
N GLU A 274 -13.71 -2.00 -12.20
CA GLU A 274 -12.40 -1.73 -12.83
C GLU A 274 -11.23 -1.74 -11.83
N TYR A 275 -11.51 -1.47 -10.56
CA TYR A 275 -10.48 -1.46 -9.54
C TYR A 275 -10.06 -2.89 -9.15
N PHE A 276 -10.96 -3.88 -9.22
CA PHE A 276 -10.59 -5.28 -9.05
C PHE A 276 -9.58 -5.73 -10.10
N ASP A 277 -9.70 -5.26 -11.34
CA ASP A 277 -8.69 -5.51 -12.37
C ASP A 277 -7.34 -4.88 -11.99
N SER A 278 -7.34 -3.67 -11.46
CA SER A 278 -6.10 -3.02 -10.99
C SER A 278 -5.43 -3.82 -9.87
N ILE A 279 -6.21 -4.37 -8.94
CA ILE A 279 -5.73 -5.25 -7.87
C ILE A 279 -5.17 -6.55 -8.46
N LYS A 280 -5.91 -7.19 -9.37
CA LYS A 280 -5.54 -8.46 -10.03
C LYS A 280 -4.23 -8.32 -10.80
N HIS A 281 -4.06 -7.22 -11.53
CA HIS A 281 -2.90 -6.97 -12.38
C HIS A 281 -1.73 -6.29 -11.66
N ASN A 282 -1.87 -6.00 -10.37
CA ASN A 282 -0.84 -5.33 -9.56
C ASN A 282 -0.48 -3.94 -10.11
N ASP A 283 -1.49 -3.24 -10.64
CA ASP A 283 -1.42 -1.86 -11.14
C ASP A 283 -1.76 -0.84 -10.03
N ILE A 284 -1.41 -1.17 -8.79
CA ILE A 284 -1.66 -0.39 -7.59
C ILE A 284 -0.36 -0.18 -6.82
N LEU A 285 -0.21 1.00 -6.23
CA LEU A 285 0.89 1.35 -5.35
C LEU A 285 0.44 1.13 -3.90
N GLY A 286 1.10 0.20 -3.22
CA GLY A 286 0.80 -0.17 -1.85
C GLY A 286 0.47 -1.66 -1.71
N HIS A 287 0.07 -2.03 -0.50
CA HIS A 287 -0.22 -3.41 -0.12
C HIS A 287 -1.53 -3.89 -0.75
N ARG A 288 -1.45 -4.82 -1.71
CA ARG A 288 -2.62 -5.28 -2.49
C ARG A 288 -3.78 -5.84 -1.64
N PRO A 289 -3.56 -6.65 -0.60
CA PRO A 289 -4.64 -7.13 0.27
C PRO A 289 -5.46 -5.99 0.89
N THR A 290 -4.79 -4.93 1.37
CA THR A 290 -5.47 -3.75 1.93
C THR A 290 -6.37 -3.06 0.89
N HIS A 291 -5.91 -2.99 -0.36
CA HIS A 291 -6.71 -2.46 -1.46
C HIS A 291 -7.89 -3.38 -1.82
N PHE A 292 -7.74 -4.69 -1.62
CA PHE A 292 -8.81 -5.68 -1.85
C PHE A 292 -9.91 -5.57 -0.80
N GLU A 293 -9.55 -5.54 0.49
CA GLU A 293 -10.46 -5.24 1.61
C GLU A 293 -11.27 -3.96 1.34
N TRP A 294 -10.56 -2.88 1.02
CA TRP A 294 -11.18 -1.59 0.73
C TRP A 294 -12.13 -1.62 -0.48
N ASN A 295 -11.75 -2.30 -1.56
CA ASN A 295 -12.60 -2.33 -2.75
C ASN A 295 -13.83 -3.23 -2.58
N VAL A 296 -13.72 -4.30 -1.79
CA VAL A 296 -14.88 -5.12 -1.39
C VAL A 296 -15.83 -4.31 -0.52
N TRP A 297 -15.30 -3.56 0.46
CA TRP A 297 -16.13 -2.66 1.29
C TRP A 297 -16.92 -1.67 0.44
N ARG A 298 -16.28 -1.02 -0.55
CA ARG A 298 -16.97 -0.13 -1.50
C ARG A 298 -18.08 -0.85 -2.26
N GLY A 299 -17.86 -2.12 -2.64
CA GLY A 299 -18.88 -2.96 -3.27
C GLY A 299 -20.09 -3.15 -2.36
N PHE A 300 -19.88 -3.49 -1.09
CA PHE A 300 -20.96 -3.64 -0.12
C PHE A 300 -21.72 -2.35 0.17
N LEU A 301 -21.03 -1.21 0.19
CA LEU A 301 -21.67 0.10 0.31
C LEU A 301 -22.61 0.42 -0.86
N ALA A 302 -22.48 -0.25 -2.01
CA ALA A 302 -23.31 -0.01 -3.18
C ALA A 302 -24.57 -0.88 -3.24
N ILE A 303 -24.66 -1.95 -2.43
CA ILE A 303 -25.72 -2.96 -2.56
C ILE A 303 -27.02 -2.56 -1.86
N ASP A 304 -26.95 -2.19 -0.58
CA ASP A 304 -28.15 -1.92 0.22
C ASP A 304 -27.85 -0.98 1.40
N ARG A 305 -28.90 -0.54 2.09
CA ARG A 305 -28.81 0.32 3.26
C ARG A 305 -28.37 -0.45 4.50
N LEU A 306 -27.28 0.05 5.08
CA LEU A 306 -26.75 -0.43 6.35
C LEU A 306 -27.51 0.21 7.53
N SER A 307 -27.67 -0.55 8.60
CA SER A 307 -28.21 -0.10 9.89
C SER A 307 -27.16 0.60 10.77
N LYS A 308 -25.87 0.41 10.47
CA LYS A 308 -24.75 1.17 11.05
C LYS A 308 -24.06 2.01 9.98
N PHE A 309 -23.26 3.00 10.39
CA PHE A 309 -22.52 3.83 9.45
C PHE A 309 -21.39 3.05 8.75
N PRO A 310 -20.99 3.44 7.52
CA PRO A 310 -19.94 2.76 6.77
C PRO A 310 -18.62 2.57 7.52
N HIS A 311 -18.23 3.54 8.33
CA HIS A 311 -16.98 3.51 9.11
C HIS A 311 -17.02 2.48 10.25
N GLU A 312 -18.21 2.09 10.71
CA GLU A 312 -18.41 1.05 11.73
C GLU A 312 -18.38 -0.36 11.12
N CYS A 313 -18.39 -0.48 9.79
CA CYS A 313 -18.50 -1.75 9.08
C CYS A 313 -17.15 -2.28 8.56
N ARG A 314 -16.03 -1.61 8.87
CA ARG A 314 -14.67 -1.97 8.43
C ARG A 314 -13.68 -1.95 9.59
N ASN A 315 -12.70 -2.85 9.59
CA ASN A 315 -11.59 -2.84 10.56
C ASN A 315 -10.25 -2.38 9.96
N PHE A 316 -10.16 -2.20 8.65
CA PHE A 316 -9.04 -1.54 7.98
C PHE A 316 -9.16 -0.02 8.07
N ASP A 317 -8.07 0.70 7.82
CA ASP A 317 -8.00 2.16 7.94
C ASP A 317 -7.97 2.87 6.57
N ILE A 318 -8.54 4.08 6.49
CA ILE A 318 -8.57 4.93 5.28
C ILE A 318 -8.12 6.35 5.59
N ASP A 319 -7.63 7.08 4.58
CA ASP A 319 -7.24 8.49 4.70
C ASP A 319 -8.42 9.46 4.44
N ASP A 320 -8.14 10.76 4.50
CA ASP A 320 -9.15 11.82 4.34
C ASP A 320 -9.69 11.95 2.91
N ASP A 321 -9.04 11.28 1.95
CA ASP A 321 -9.41 11.13 0.54
C ASP A 321 -10.05 9.76 0.25
N LEU A 322 -10.47 9.07 1.32
CA LEU A 322 -11.10 7.75 1.33
C LEU A 322 -10.26 6.65 0.67
N GLN A 323 -8.93 6.81 0.60
CA GLN A 323 -8.01 5.78 0.11
C GLN A 323 -7.56 4.85 1.25
N PRO A 324 -7.28 3.57 0.97
CA PRO A 324 -6.84 2.63 2.00
C PRO A 324 -5.46 2.99 2.57
N ARG A 325 -5.30 2.94 3.90
CA ARG A 325 -4.02 3.17 4.59
C ARG A 325 -3.37 1.88 5.10
N SER A 326 -4.12 1.04 5.80
CA SER A 326 -3.61 -0.22 6.39
C SER A 326 -4.72 -1.26 6.43
N TYR A 327 -4.32 -2.54 6.37
CA TYR A 327 -5.24 -3.68 6.48
C TYR A 327 -5.82 -3.80 7.89
N ALA A 328 -6.87 -4.60 8.03
CA ALA A 328 -7.46 -4.91 9.33
C ALA A 328 -6.43 -5.56 10.27
N PRO A 329 -6.32 -5.10 11.53
CA PRO A 329 -5.40 -5.72 12.48
C PRO A 329 -5.84 -7.16 12.79
N GLY A 330 -4.87 -8.04 13.02
CA GLY A 330 -5.14 -9.44 13.34
C GLY A 330 -6.05 -9.62 14.56
N GLY A 331 -6.94 -10.62 14.51
CA GLY A 331 -7.86 -10.95 15.61
C GLY A 331 -9.26 -10.31 15.49
N LYS A 332 -9.50 -9.54 14.43
CA LYS A 332 -10.80 -9.02 14.03
C LYS A 332 -11.09 -9.44 12.58
N PRO A 333 -12.36 -9.56 12.18
CA PRO A 333 -12.71 -9.74 10.78
C PRO A 333 -12.35 -8.51 9.96
N ASP A 334 -12.18 -8.66 8.65
CA ASP A 334 -11.92 -7.51 7.77
C ASP A 334 -13.07 -6.48 7.82
N MET A 335 -14.30 -6.97 7.72
CA MET A 335 -15.53 -6.16 7.67
C MET A 335 -16.70 -6.86 8.38
N VAL A 336 -17.62 -6.06 8.91
CA VAL A 336 -18.88 -6.54 9.50
C VAL A 336 -20.00 -5.60 9.08
N PHE A 337 -20.91 -6.07 8.22
CA PHE A 337 -22.05 -5.28 7.76
C PHE A 337 -23.27 -5.59 8.59
N TYR A 338 -23.96 -4.53 9.00
CA TYR A 338 -25.17 -4.63 9.83
C TYR A 338 -26.37 -4.27 8.97
N TYR A 339 -27.16 -5.26 8.59
CA TYR A 339 -28.45 -5.06 7.93
C TYR A 339 -29.56 -5.03 8.98
N LYS A 340 -30.79 -4.79 8.55
CA LYS A 340 -31.95 -4.77 9.44
C LYS A 340 -32.13 -6.11 10.15
N ASP A 341 -32.14 -7.19 9.37
CA ASP A 341 -32.55 -8.51 9.86
C ASP A 341 -31.36 -9.41 10.23
N TYR A 342 -30.16 -9.14 9.70
CA TYR A 342 -28.97 -9.97 9.92
C TYR A 342 -27.67 -9.16 9.95
N ILE A 343 -26.60 -9.83 10.35
CA ILE A 343 -25.23 -9.33 10.32
C ILE A 343 -24.43 -10.20 9.35
N LEU A 344 -23.58 -9.57 8.54
CA LEU A 344 -22.69 -10.25 7.60
C LEU A 344 -21.23 -9.97 7.94
N VAL A 345 -20.53 -10.99 8.41
CA VAL A 345 -19.08 -10.97 8.59
C VAL A 345 -18.43 -11.28 7.25
N VAL A 346 -17.63 -10.35 6.72
CA VAL A 346 -16.95 -10.53 5.44
C VAL A 346 -15.45 -10.61 5.67
N GLU A 347 -14.87 -11.69 5.14
CA GLU A 347 -13.43 -11.96 5.19
C GLU A 347 -12.93 -12.13 3.77
N VAL A 348 -11.81 -11.49 3.44
CA VAL A 348 -11.30 -11.46 2.08
C VAL A 348 -9.83 -11.83 2.04
N THR A 349 -9.44 -12.59 1.01
CA THR A 349 -8.03 -12.94 0.85
C THR A 349 -7.63 -13.01 -0.62
N LEU A 350 -6.42 -12.55 -0.91
CA LEU A 350 -5.77 -12.79 -2.20
C LEU A 350 -4.98 -14.11 -2.20
N SER A 351 -4.85 -14.78 -1.04
CA SER A 351 -4.20 -16.08 -0.94
C SER A 351 -4.99 -17.16 -1.67
N THR A 352 -4.27 -18.10 -2.28
CA THR A 352 -4.85 -19.25 -3.00
C THR A 352 -4.07 -20.52 -2.67
N GLY A 353 -4.66 -21.69 -2.94
CA GLY A 353 -4.03 -22.98 -2.68
C GLY A 353 -3.77 -23.24 -1.19
N GLU A 354 -2.75 -24.03 -0.89
CA GLU A 354 -2.43 -24.44 0.49
C GLU A 354 -2.11 -23.27 1.43
N THR A 355 -1.56 -22.18 0.90
CA THR A 355 -1.34 -20.97 1.70
C THR A 355 -2.66 -20.42 2.23
N GLN A 356 -3.73 -20.41 1.41
CA GLN A 356 -5.05 -19.96 1.86
C GLN A 356 -5.57 -20.84 3.00
N TYR A 357 -5.45 -22.16 2.88
CA TYR A 357 -5.86 -23.04 3.97
C TYR A 357 -5.07 -22.72 5.24
N ASN A 358 -3.75 -22.69 5.15
CA ASN A 358 -2.87 -22.46 6.30
C ASN A 358 -3.09 -21.10 6.99
N THR A 359 -3.49 -20.06 6.24
CA THR A 359 -3.69 -18.73 6.82
C THR A 359 -5.12 -18.49 7.28
N GLU A 360 -6.13 -19.02 6.59
CA GLU A 360 -7.53 -18.62 6.82
C GLU A 360 -8.36 -19.64 7.62
N HIS A 361 -7.93 -20.91 7.71
CA HIS A 361 -8.74 -21.98 8.33
C HIS A 361 -9.16 -21.70 9.77
N GLU A 362 -8.26 -21.19 10.60
CA GLU A 362 -8.52 -20.87 12.01
C GLU A 362 -9.14 -19.48 12.22
N PRO A 363 -8.60 -18.38 11.64
CA PRO A 363 -9.04 -17.05 12.04
C PRO A 363 -10.46 -16.75 11.60
N VAL A 364 -10.85 -17.17 10.38
CA VAL A 364 -12.16 -16.84 9.81
C VAL A 364 -13.30 -17.39 10.68
N PRO A 365 -13.36 -18.70 11.02
CA PRO A 365 -14.41 -19.20 11.91
C PRO A 365 -14.40 -18.54 13.29
N ARG A 366 -13.21 -18.31 13.86
CA ARG A 366 -13.07 -17.65 15.16
C ARG A 366 -13.65 -16.24 15.15
N HIS A 367 -13.45 -15.48 14.08
CA HIS A 367 -14.00 -14.12 13.97
C HIS A 367 -15.53 -14.14 13.90
N VAL A 368 -16.12 -15.06 13.12
CA VAL A 368 -17.58 -15.23 13.02
C VAL A 368 -18.19 -15.56 14.38
N VAL A 369 -17.63 -16.56 15.09
CA VAL A 369 -18.11 -16.96 16.43
C VAL A 369 -18.00 -15.81 17.44
N ARG A 370 -16.94 -15.00 17.36
CA ARG A 370 -16.80 -13.80 18.21
C ARG A 370 -17.92 -12.79 17.94
N VAL A 371 -18.24 -12.53 16.68
CA VAL A 371 -19.34 -11.62 16.33
C VAL A 371 -20.69 -12.18 16.80
N MET A 372 -20.94 -13.48 16.61
CA MET A 372 -22.14 -14.15 17.15
C MET A 372 -22.27 -13.98 18.67
N GLY A 373 -21.17 -14.12 19.41
CA GLY A 373 -21.16 -13.93 20.86
C GLY A 373 -21.40 -12.49 21.30
N GLN A 374 -21.00 -11.51 20.49
CA GLN A 374 -21.19 -10.07 20.74
C GLN A 374 -22.60 -9.60 20.38
N GLU A 375 -23.17 -10.14 19.29
CA GLU A 375 -24.43 -9.71 18.69
C GLU A 375 -25.52 -10.78 18.91
N LYS A 376 -25.73 -11.14 20.19
CA LYS A 376 -26.67 -12.20 20.59
C LYS A 376 -28.10 -11.91 20.09
N GLY A 377 -28.78 -12.95 19.64
CA GLY A 377 -30.17 -12.86 19.17
C GLY A 377 -30.32 -12.29 17.76
N ARG A 378 -29.22 -12.09 17.02
CA ARG A 378 -29.23 -11.69 15.62
C ARG A 378 -28.65 -12.81 14.76
N ASP A 379 -29.21 -12.99 13.57
CA ASP A 379 -28.65 -13.92 12.60
C ASP A 379 -27.32 -13.38 12.08
N VAL A 380 -26.27 -14.20 12.17
CA VAL A 380 -24.93 -13.86 11.70
C VAL A 380 -24.54 -14.81 10.57
N TYR A 381 -24.27 -14.24 9.40
CA TYR A 381 -23.76 -14.93 8.24
C TYR A 381 -22.30 -14.58 8.03
N SER A 382 -21.56 -15.47 7.36
CA SER A 382 -20.20 -15.21 6.92
C SER A 382 -20.10 -15.30 5.41
N LEU A 383 -19.40 -14.35 4.79
CA LEU A 383 -19.01 -14.42 3.39
C LEU A 383 -17.49 -14.35 3.27
N PHE A 384 -16.91 -15.43 2.74
CA PHE A 384 -15.49 -15.50 2.45
C PHE A 384 -15.25 -15.27 0.95
N ILE A 385 -14.42 -14.29 0.61
CA ILE A 385 -14.15 -13.89 -0.78
C ILE A 385 -12.67 -14.09 -1.11
N ALA A 386 -12.42 -14.88 -2.14
CA ALA A 386 -11.08 -15.06 -2.71
C ALA A 386 -11.15 -15.19 -4.23
N PRO A 387 -10.05 -14.89 -4.97
CA PRO A 387 -9.98 -15.15 -6.41
C PRO A 387 -10.26 -16.62 -6.77
N GLN A 388 -9.86 -17.54 -5.90
CA GLN A 388 -10.15 -18.95 -5.97
C GLN A 388 -10.20 -19.52 -4.55
N ILE A 389 -11.27 -20.24 -4.21
CA ILE A 389 -11.43 -20.89 -2.92
C ILE A 389 -10.80 -22.28 -2.99
N GLN A 390 -9.92 -22.59 -2.04
CA GLN A 390 -9.30 -23.90 -1.89
C GLN A 390 -10.31 -24.86 -1.22
N ILE A 391 -10.37 -26.10 -1.70
CA ILE A 391 -11.42 -27.06 -1.34
C ILE A 391 -11.41 -27.45 0.15
N ASN A 392 -10.24 -27.67 0.75
CA ASN A 392 -10.10 -27.96 2.18
C ASN A 392 -10.51 -26.78 3.05
N THR A 393 -10.25 -25.53 2.62
CA THR A 393 -10.74 -24.32 3.30
C THR A 393 -12.27 -24.32 3.33
N ALA A 394 -12.91 -24.60 2.19
CA ALA A 394 -14.37 -24.68 2.10
C ALA A 394 -14.95 -25.81 2.97
N ILE A 395 -14.36 -27.01 2.92
CA ILE A 395 -14.75 -28.15 3.75
C ILE A 395 -14.59 -27.82 5.23
N HIS A 396 -13.49 -27.17 5.62
CA HIS A 396 -13.22 -26.79 7.00
C HIS A 396 -14.27 -25.80 7.52
N PHE A 397 -14.59 -24.76 6.72
CA PHE A 397 -15.64 -23.80 7.08
C PHE A 397 -17.00 -24.47 7.21
N TYR A 398 -17.36 -25.36 6.28
CA TYR A 398 -18.60 -26.12 6.37
C TYR A 398 -18.66 -26.97 7.65
N ALA A 399 -17.62 -27.74 7.94
CA ALA A 399 -17.55 -28.60 9.11
C ALA A 399 -17.63 -27.81 10.42
N MET A 400 -16.89 -26.71 10.53
CA MET A 400 -16.89 -25.86 11.74
C MET A 400 -18.24 -25.17 11.93
N MET A 401 -18.80 -24.57 10.89
CA MET A 401 -20.05 -23.80 11.02
C MET A 401 -21.29 -24.67 11.23
N THR A 402 -21.25 -25.94 10.82
CA THR A 402 -22.33 -26.90 11.09
C THR A 402 -22.23 -27.55 12.47
N SER A 403 -21.06 -27.49 13.12
CA SER A 403 -20.82 -28.07 14.44
C SER A 403 -20.87 -27.05 15.58
N VAL A 404 -21.02 -25.74 15.29
CA VAL A 404 -21.37 -24.75 16.31
C VAL A 404 -22.81 -25.00 16.75
N PRO A 405 -23.08 -25.35 18.01
CA PRO A 405 -24.44 -25.50 18.50
C PRO A 405 -25.20 -24.19 18.27
N TYR A 406 -26.43 -24.27 17.75
CA TYR A 406 -27.35 -23.14 17.84
C TYR A 406 -27.51 -22.81 19.32
N ILE A 407 -26.83 -21.78 19.80
CA ILE A 407 -27.08 -21.24 21.13
C ILE A 407 -28.36 -20.42 20.96
N SER A 408 -29.50 -21.12 20.99
CA SER A 408 -30.80 -20.50 21.18
C SER A 408 -30.75 -19.74 22.50
N SER A 409 -31.05 -18.44 22.43
CA SER A 409 -31.16 -17.50 23.55
C SER A 409 -31.91 -18.05 24.74
#